data_AF-A0A0B2UIG7-F1
#
_entry.id   AF-A0A0B2UIG7-F1
#
_cell.length_a   1.000
_cell.length_b   1.000
_cell.length_c   1.000
_cell.angle_alpha   90.00
_cell.angle_beta   90.00
_cell.angle_gamma   90.00
#
_symmetry.space_group_name_H-M   'P 1'
#
loop_
_entity.id
_entity.type
_entity.pdbx_description
1 polymer ?
#
loop_
_entity_poly.entity_id
_entity_poly.type
_entity_poly.pdbx_seq_one_letter_code
_entity_poly.pdbx_strand_id
1 'polypeptide(L)'
;MALTYRERLEFLEELKRGAIDLTAVDRMVGYAEDRLLTKPVLLSLVKELTRLDAYISVMHGILEQDEWDEVLSEYDTPIEGEHAKLREAVRVFLFAYERLERVVYEFETEEILDAFRKPLASKTLNVQFLLFRVCSVKPLSVFKFLFELVDENPTVFIPYLSSLAVRCKFDEEIKKCIVDEYVNYVRGLKRNASIHVVVACQCLLYMSCFMKRIVCEARDEITWMFSSGLVGCMNKNVVKMFCEIYGYECKVFRSYDYDCLYFFPFDMPVLNEVYESVDELYIHFER
;
A
#
# COMPACT_ATOMS: atom_id res chain seq x y z
N MET A 1 -2.94 -18.67 -25.47
CA MET A 1 -3.14 -20.07 -25.96
C MET A 1 -4.59 -20.49 -25.67
N ALA A 2 -5.33 -21.14 -26.57
CA ALA A 2 -6.73 -21.49 -26.30
C ALA A 2 -6.82 -22.81 -25.52
N LEU A 3 -7.14 -22.73 -24.21
CA LEU A 3 -7.36 -23.90 -23.36
C LEU A 3 -8.69 -24.58 -23.66
N THR A 4 -8.72 -25.91 -23.52
CA THR A 4 -9.95 -26.69 -23.51
C THR A 4 -10.73 -26.48 -22.21
N TYR A 5 -12.04 -26.73 -22.23
CA TYR A 5 -12.87 -26.64 -21.01
C TYR A 5 -12.41 -27.58 -19.88
N ARG A 6 -11.84 -28.74 -20.24
CA ARG A 6 -11.32 -29.70 -19.27
C ARG A 6 -10.07 -29.16 -18.58
N GLU A 7 -9.13 -28.61 -19.34
CA GLU A 7 -7.91 -27.99 -18.79
C GLU A 7 -8.25 -26.80 -17.88
N ARG A 8 -9.22 -25.97 -18.29
CA ARG A 8 -9.73 -24.87 -17.43
C ARG A 8 -10.27 -25.39 -16.11
N LEU A 9 -11.09 -26.45 -16.15
CA LEU A 9 -11.68 -27.02 -14.93
C LEU A 9 -10.63 -27.63 -14.01
N GLU A 10 -9.70 -28.42 -14.56
CA GLU A 10 -8.60 -29.03 -13.81
C GLU A 10 -7.74 -27.96 -13.13
N PHE A 11 -7.42 -26.88 -13.84
CA PHE A 11 -6.67 -25.75 -13.28
C PHE A 11 -7.46 -24.98 -12.20
N LEU A 12 -8.75 -24.73 -12.40
CA LEU A 12 -9.60 -24.11 -11.37
C LEU A 12 -9.71 -24.97 -10.11
N GLU A 13 -9.70 -26.29 -10.24
CA GLU A 13 -9.64 -27.19 -9.09
C GLU A 13 -8.28 -27.15 -8.40
N GLU A 14 -7.18 -27.05 -9.15
CA GLU A 14 -5.84 -26.86 -8.60
C GLU A 14 -5.76 -25.58 -7.75
N LEU A 15 -6.25 -24.45 -8.26
CA LEU A 15 -6.28 -23.18 -7.53
C LEU A 15 -7.08 -23.24 -6.21
N LYS A 16 -8.07 -24.13 -6.11
CA LYS A 16 -8.87 -24.31 -4.89
C LYS A 16 -8.19 -25.20 -3.86
N ARG A 17 -7.28 -26.09 -4.27
CA ARG A 17 -6.73 -27.16 -3.42
C ARG A 17 -5.62 -26.68 -2.48
N GLY A 18 -5.01 -25.52 -2.71
CA GLY A 18 -3.96 -25.03 -1.83
C GLY A 18 -3.27 -23.75 -2.29
N ALA A 19 -2.11 -23.49 -1.68
CA ALA A 19 -1.20 -22.43 -2.12
C ALA A 19 -0.65 -22.77 -3.50
N ILE A 20 -0.54 -21.75 -4.35
CA ILE A 20 0.05 -21.88 -5.68
C ILE A 20 1.58 -21.81 -5.58
N ASP A 21 2.26 -22.49 -6.50
CA ASP A 21 3.71 -22.40 -6.64
C ASP A 21 4.06 -21.16 -7.47
N LEU A 22 4.61 -20.15 -6.80
CA LEU A 22 5.01 -18.89 -7.44
C LEU A 22 6.22 -19.05 -8.37
N THR A 23 6.97 -20.15 -8.31
CA THR A 23 8.01 -20.44 -9.32
C THR A 23 7.39 -20.72 -10.70
N ALA A 24 6.10 -21.07 -10.77
CA ALA A 24 5.34 -21.26 -11.99
C ALA A 24 4.54 -20.02 -12.43
N VAL A 25 4.87 -18.82 -11.94
CA VAL A 25 4.15 -17.56 -12.22
C VAL A 25 3.97 -17.27 -13.71
N ASP A 26 4.97 -17.54 -14.56
CA ASP A 26 4.88 -17.30 -16.01
C ASP A 26 3.72 -18.09 -16.64
N ARG A 27 3.55 -19.35 -16.21
CA ARG A 27 2.43 -20.19 -16.65
C ARG A 27 1.11 -19.63 -16.15
N MET A 28 1.06 -19.14 -14.92
CA MET A 28 -0.14 -18.56 -14.33
C MET A 28 -0.56 -17.28 -15.03
N VAL A 29 0.38 -16.38 -15.29
CA VAL A 29 0.15 -15.15 -16.07
C VAL A 29 -0.40 -15.51 -17.46
N GLY A 30 0.16 -16.52 -18.14
CA GLY A 30 -0.37 -17.00 -19.41
C GLY A 30 -1.81 -17.55 -19.33
N TYR A 31 -2.21 -18.10 -18.17
CA TYR A 31 -3.61 -18.48 -17.95
C TYR A 31 -4.53 -17.30 -17.63
N ALA A 32 -4.00 -16.21 -17.06
CA ALA A 32 -4.78 -15.01 -16.79
C ALA A 32 -5.21 -14.29 -18.10
N GLU A 33 -4.57 -14.56 -19.24
CA GLU A 33 -5.03 -14.10 -20.55
C GLU A 33 -6.40 -14.68 -20.95
N ASP A 34 -6.78 -15.83 -20.39
CA ASP A 34 -8.11 -16.41 -20.60
C ASP A 34 -9.11 -15.72 -19.67
N ARG A 35 -10.07 -15.00 -20.24
CA ARG A 35 -11.10 -14.23 -19.52
C ARG A 35 -11.84 -15.01 -18.43
N LEU A 36 -12.03 -16.33 -18.58
CA LEU A 36 -12.71 -17.14 -17.56
C LEU A 36 -11.80 -17.44 -16.35
N LEU A 37 -10.49 -17.33 -16.55
CA LEU A 37 -9.45 -17.62 -15.57
C LEU A 37 -8.77 -16.37 -15.01
N THR A 38 -8.89 -15.21 -15.65
CA THR A 38 -8.23 -13.96 -15.21
C THR A 38 -8.46 -13.67 -13.74
N LYS A 39 -9.72 -13.50 -13.33
CA LYS A 39 -10.09 -13.23 -11.94
C LYS A 39 -9.55 -14.27 -10.93
N PRO A 40 -9.82 -15.59 -11.06
CA PRO A 40 -9.33 -16.57 -10.10
C PRO A 40 -7.79 -16.67 -10.08
N VAL A 41 -7.12 -16.47 -11.21
CA VAL A 41 -5.64 -16.43 -11.26
C VAL A 41 -5.10 -15.24 -10.50
N LEU A 42 -5.60 -14.03 -10.79
CA LEU A 42 -5.16 -12.80 -10.12
C LEU A 42 -5.40 -12.88 -8.60
N LEU A 43 -6.56 -13.36 -8.18
CA LEU A 43 -6.86 -13.57 -6.77
C LEU A 43 -5.84 -14.49 -6.09
N SER A 44 -5.47 -15.60 -6.73
CA SER A 44 -4.49 -16.53 -6.17
C SER A 44 -3.07 -15.96 -6.17
N LEU A 45 -2.65 -15.30 -7.26
CA LEU A 45 -1.34 -14.66 -7.36
C LEU A 45 -1.14 -13.57 -6.31
N VAL A 46 -2.07 -12.60 -6.23
CA VAL A 46 -1.98 -11.50 -5.27
C VAL A 46 -2.05 -12.03 -3.84
N LYS A 47 -2.88 -13.06 -3.57
CA LYS A 47 -2.95 -13.69 -2.24
C LYS A 47 -1.63 -14.32 -1.82
N GLU A 48 -1.01 -15.14 -2.66
CA GLU A 48 0.26 -15.79 -2.27
C GLU A 48 1.43 -14.81 -2.25
N LEU A 49 1.47 -13.81 -3.15
CA LEU A 49 2.43 -12.69 -3.05
C LEU A 49 2.29 -11.95 -1.71
N THR A 50 1.06 -11.66 -1.30
CA THR A 50 0.79 -10.98 -0.02
C THR A 50 1.20 -11.83 1.17
N ARG A 51 1.04 -13.16 1.08
CA ARG A 51 1.50 -14.08 2.14
C ARG A 51 3.01 -14.06 2.27
N LEU A 52 3.74 -14.12 1.15
CA LEU A 52 5.21 -14.01 1.17
C LEU A 52 5.65 -12.64 1.68
N ASP A 53 5.01 -11.57 1.20
CA ASP A 53 5.34 -10.21 1.63
C ASP A 53 5.05 -9.98 3.12
N ALA A 54 3.97 -10.54 3.66
CA ALA A 54 3.70 -10.50 5.09
C ALA A 54 4.83 -11.18 5.89
N TYR A 55 5.35 -12.32 5.42
CA TYR A 55 6.50 -12.96 6.05
C TYR A 55 7.76 -12.09 5.95
N ILE A 56 8.07 -11.55 4.76
CA ILE A 56 9.21 -10.64 4.54
C ILE A 56 9.11 -9.41 5.45
N SER A 57 7.93 -8.79 5.52
CA SER A 57 7.66 -7.60 6.33
C SER A 57 7.86 -7.86 7.83
N VAL A 58 7.42 -9.02 8.32
CA VAL A 58 7.64 -9.43 9.72
C VAL A 58 9.13 -9.66 9.99
N MET A 59 9.84 -10.35 9.09
CA MET A 59 11.27 -10.61 9.28
C MET A 59 12.09 -9.33 9.24
N HIS A 60 11.81 -8.41 8.31
CA HIS A 60 12.44 -7.08 8.27
C HIS A 60 12.22 -6.29 9.58
N GLY A 61 11.06 -6.44 10.22
CA GLY A 61 10.80 -5.81 11.52
C GLY A 61 11.55 -6.41 12.71
N ILE A 62 12.15 -7.60 12.55
CA ILE A 62 12.87 -8.33 13.62
C ILE A 62 14.38 -8.23 13.45
N LEU A 63 14.88 -8.26 12.22
CA LEU A 63 16.30 -8.29 11.90
C LEU A 63 16.96 -6.92 12.11
N GLU A 64 18.23 -6.93 12.51
CA GLU A 64 19.08 -5.74 12.45
C GLU A 64 19.47 -5.42 11.00
N GLN A 65 19.86 -4.17 10.71
CA GLN A 65 20.17 -3.73 9.35
C GLN A 65 21.28 -4.57 8.70
N ASP A 66 22.33 -4.91 9.45
CA ASP A 66 23.44 -5.72 8.92
C ASP A 66 22.98 -7.14 8.54
N GLU A 67 22.03 -7.73 9.28
CA GLU A 67 21.45 -9.04 8.97
C GLU A 67 20.54 -8.98 7.74
N TRP A 68 19.76 -7.89 7.61
CA TRP A 68 18.94 -7.64 6.43
C TRP A 68 19.79 -7.48 5.16
N ASP A 69 20.87 -6.71 5.26
CA ASP A 69 21.81 -6.52 4.16
C ASP A 69 22.49 -7.84 3.75
N GLU A 70 22.76 -8.74 4.71
CA GLU A 70 23.27 -10.09 4.43
C GLU A 70 22.26 -10.94 3.63
N VAL A 71 20.97 -10.86 3.99
CA VAL A 71 19.89 -11.58 3.30
C VAL A 71 19.78 -11.13 1.85
N LEU A 72 19.87 -9.82 1.59
CA LEU A 72 19.78 -9.22 0.25
C LEU A 72 21.08 -9.33 -0.56
N SER A 73 22.21 -9.62 0.08
CA SER A 73 23.50 -9.76 -0.59
C SER A 73 23.48 -10.78 -1.73
N GLU A 74 24.00 -10.37 -2.89
CA GLU A 74 24.21 -11.24 -4.05
C GLU A 74 25.34 -12.26 -3.83
N TYR A 75 26.17 -12.08 -2.80
CA TYR A 75 27.28 -12.99 -2.53
C TYR A 75 26.78 -14.33 -1.98
N ASP A 76 27.37 -15.41 -2.50
CA ASP A 76 27.21 -16.80 -2.03
C ASP A 76 27.87 -17.02 -0.65
N THR A 77 27.69 -16.10 0.28
CA THR A 77 27.95 -16.37 1.70
C THR A 77 26.97 -17.46 2.12
N PRO A 78 27.44 -18.61 2.63
CA PRO A 78 26.54 -19.65 3.12
C PRO A 78 25.73 -19.10 4.29
N ILE A 79 24.46 -18.84 4.05
CA ILE A 79 23.50 -18.50 5.08
C ILE A 79 22.76 -19.79 5.45
N GLU A 80 22.68 -20.09 6.74
CA GLU A 80 21.95 -21.25 7.26
C GLU A 80 20.68 -20.82 8.02
N GLY A 81 19.76 -21.76 8.26
CA GLY A 81 18.61 -21.53 9.11
C GLY A 81 17.54 -20.61 8.52
N GLU A 82 16.99 -19.72 9.34
CA GLU A 82 15.85 -18.86 8.97
C GLU A 82 16.22 -17.77 7.95
N HIS A 83 17.45 -17.26 7.97
CA HIS A 83 17.91 -16.26 7.00
C HIS A 83 17.98 -16.84 5.58
N ALA A 84 18.33 -18.12 5.43
CA ALA A 84 18.32 -18.80 4.13
C ALA A 84 16.91 -18.93 3.56
N LYS A 85 15.93 -19.26 4.42
CA LYS A 85 14.51 -19.33 4.03
C LYS A 85 13.98 -17.95 3.64
N LEU A 86 14.36 -16.90 4.36
CA LEU A 86 13.98 -15.53 4.03
C LEU A 86 14.56 -15.10 2.69
N ARG A 87 15.85 -15.36 2.44
CA ARG A 87 16.48 -15.07 1.14
C ARG A 87 15.73 -15.75 -0.01
N GLU A 88 15.37 -17.02 0.15
CA GLU A 88 14.58 -17.73 -0.86
C GLU A 88 13.17 -17.12 -1.02
N ALA A 89 12.51 -16.76 0.09
CA ALA A 89 11.21 -16.10 0.05
C ALA A 89 11.26 -14.75 -0.69
N VAL A 90 12.31 -13.95 -0.46
CA VAL A 90 12.55 -12.69 -1.18
C VAL A 90 12.76 -12.95 -2.68
N ARG A 91 13.61 -13.93 -3.05
CA ARG A 91 13.85 -14.29 -4.46
C ARG A 91 12.57 -14.72 -5.18
N VAL A 92 11.78 -15.61 -4.56
CA VAL A 92 10.50 -16.07 -5.12
C VAL A 92 9.49 -14.92 -5.21
N PHE A 93 9.44 -14.05 -4.19
CA PHE A 93 8.58 -12.87 -4.21
C PHE A 93 8.96 -11.93 -5.36
N LEU A 94 10.24 -11.55 -5.49
CA LEU A 94 10.71 -10.63 -6.53
C LEU A 94 10.48 -11.19 -7.93
N PHE A 95 10.77 -12.48 -8.14
CA PHE A 95 10.50 -13.16 -9.40
C PHE A 95 9.01 -13.09 -9.78
N ALA A 96 8.11 -13.43 -8.86
CA ALA A 96 6.68 -13.40 -9.14
C ALA A 96 6.11 -11.98 -9.24
N TYR A 97 6.62 -11.04 -8.43
CA TYR A 97 6.26 -9.63 -8.46
C TYR A 97 6.59 -9.04 -9.83
N GLU A 98 7.83 -9.17 -10.30
CA GLU A 98 8.29 -8.63 -11.58
C GLU A 98 7.46 -9.17 -12.76
N ARG A 99 7.12 -10.46 -12.75
CA ARG A 99 6.31 -11.05 -13.82
C ARG A 99 4.89 -10.53 -13.84
N LEU A 100 4.24 -10.42 -12.68
CA LEU A 100 2.90 -9.85 -12.60
C LEU A 100 2.91 -8.34 -12.90
N GLU A 101 3.91 -7.62 -12.41
CA GLU A 101 4.10 -6.18 -12.57
C GLU A 101 4.17 -5.75 -14.03
N ARG A 102 4.81 -6.55 -14.90
CA ARG A 102 4.90 -6.28 -16.35
C ARG A 102 3.58 -6.39 -17.10
N VAL A 103 2.68 -7.27 -16.65
CA VAL A 103 1.42 -7.58 -17.36
C VAL A 103 0.19 -7.01 -16.66
N VAL A 104 0.33 -6.45 -15.44
CA VAL A 104 -0.81 -6.04 -14.62
C VAL A 104 -1.74 -5.06 -15.34
N TYR A 105 -1.19 -4.22 -16.21
CA TYR A 105 -1.94 -3.24 -17.00
C TYR A 105 -2.77 -3.82 -18.14
N GLU A 106 -2.52 -5.07 -18.52
CA GLU A 106 -3.24 -5.76 -19.60
C GLU A 106 -4.58 -6.33 -19.10
N PHE A 107 -4.75 -6.48 -17.79
CA PHE A 107 -5.97 -6.98 -17.18
C PHE A 107 -7.01 -5.88 -16.95
N GLU A 108 -8.28 -6.28 -16.86
CA GLU A 108 -9.37 -5.39 -16.53
C GLU A 108 -9.19 -4.81 -15.13
N THR A 109 -9.31 -3.48 -15.01
CA THR A 109 -9.03 -2.76 -13.76
C THR A 109 -9.88 -3.28 -12.59
N GLU A 110 -11.15 -3.60 -12.84
CA GLU A 110 -12.04 -4.14 -11.80
C GLU A 110 -11.57 -5.50 -11.25
N GLU A 111 -11.00 -6.36 -12.09
CA GLU A 111 -10.51 -7.67 -11.67
C GLU A 111 -9.24 -7.55 -10.84
N ILE A 112 -8.35 -6.63 -11.21
CA ILE A 112 -7.15 -6.30 -10.43
C ILE A 112 -7.56 -5.78 -9.05
N LEU A 113 -8.44 -4.76 -9.01
CA LEU A 113 -8.87 -4.15 -7.75
C LEU A 113 -9.56 -5.15 -6.82
N ASP A 114 -10.42 -6.02 -7.35
CA ASP A 114 -11.04 -7.08 -6.55
C ASP A 114 -10.02 -8.05 -5.96
N ALA A 115 -8.92 -8.32 -6.68
CA ALA A 115 -7.82 -9.14 -6.17
C ALA A 115 -7.12 -8.51 -4.95
N PHE A 116 -7.07 -7.18 -4.85
CA PHE A 116 -6.44 -6.45 -3.73
C PHE A 116 -7.38 -6.20 -2.54
N ARG A 117 -8.69 -6.37 -2.68
CA ARG A 117 -9.69 -6.03 -1.65
C ARG A 117 -9.39 -6.61 -0.26
N LYS A 118 -9.09 -7.92 -0.19
CA LYS A 118 -8.71 -8.57 1.09
C LYS A 118 -7.22 -8.42 1.41
N PRO A 119 -6.30 -8.63 0.45
CA PRO A 119 -4.87 -8.56 0.71
C PRO A 119 -4.35 -7.26 1.34
N LEU A 120 -4.92 -6.10 0.99
CA LEU A 120 -4.51 -4.82 1.56
C LEU A 120 -4.68 -4.73 3.09
N ALA A 121 -5.51 -5.57 3.71
CA ALA A 121 -5.67 -5.60 5.16
C ALA A 121 -4.44 -6.18 5.90
N SER A 122 -3.53 -6.86 5.20
CA SER A 122 -2.39 -7.58 5.78
C SER A 122 -1.20 -6.68 6.19
N LYS A 123 -1.29 -5.35 5.98
CA LYS A 123 -0.25 -4.35 6.32
C LYS A 123 1.16 -4.75 5.87
N THR A 124 1.30 -5.05 4.60
CA THR A 124 2.57 -5.48 4.00
C THR A 124 3.38 -4.28 3.50
N LEU A 125 4.64 -4.51 3.08
CA LEU A 125 5.59 -3.44 2.72
C LEU A 125 5.93 -3.38 1.23
N ASN A 126 5.59 -4.37 0.40
CA ASN A 126 6.01 -4.42 -1.01
C ASN A 126 4.86 -4.64 -2.02
N VAL A 127 3.95 -5.59 -1.80
CA VAL A 127 2.95 -6.04 -2.79
C VAL A 127 1.95 -4.93 -3.17
N GLN A 128 1.68 -3.98 -2.28
CA GLN A 128 0.82 -2.83 -2.53
C GLN A 128 1.38 -1.93 -3.65
N PHE A 129 2.68 -2.00 -3.97
CA PHE A 129 3.25 -1.26 -5.09
C PHE A 129 2.76 -1.73 -6.46
N LEU A 130 2.18 -2.93 -6.57
CA LEU A 130 1.39 -3.31 -7.76
C LEU A 130 0.15 -2.42 -7.92
N LEU A 131 -0.55 -2.10 -6.82
CA LEU A 131 -1.66 -1.14 -6.85
C LEU A 131 -1.17 0.28 -7.13
N PHE A 132 0.01 0.66 -6.62
CA PHE A 132 0.65 1.93 -6.93
C PHE A 132 0.88 2.10 -8.44
N ARG A 133 1.39 1.05 -9.08
CA ARG A 133 1.55 0.99 -10.54
C ARG A 133 0.24 1.15 -11.28
N VAL A 134 -0.82 0.44 -10.88
CA VAL A 134 -2.15 0.61 -11.49
C VAL A 134 -2.66 2.05 -11.31
N CYS A 135 -2.38 2.66 -10.15
CA CYS A 135 -2.78 4.03 -9.85
C CYS A 135 -2.14 5.06 -10.77
N SER A 136 -0.88 4.87 -11.20
CA SER A 136 -0.22 5.83 -12.11
C SER A 136 -0.90 5.91 -13.48
N VAL A 137 -1.61 4.85 -13.89
CA VAL A 137 -2.33 4.78 -15.17
C VAL A 137 -3.84 5.02 -15.02
N LYS A 138 -4.45 4.51 -13.94
CA LYS A 138 -5.91 4.55 -13.69
C LYS A 138 -6.22 5.13 -12.30
N PRO A 139 -5.79 6.37 -11.99
CA PRO A 139 -5.88 6.91 -10.63
C PRO A 139 -7.31 6.96 -10.11
N LEU A 140 -8.26 7.48 -10.89
CA LEU A 140 -9.67 7.62 -10.46
C LEU A 140 -10.30 6.28 -10.07
N SER A 141 -10.03 5.21 -10.81
CA SER A 141 -10.55 3.88 -10.49
C SER A 141 -9.98 3.34 -9.18
N VAL A 142 -8.67 3.52 -8.96
CA VAL A 142 -8.00 3.10 -7.73
C VAL A 142 -8.51 3.89 -6.53
N PHE A 143 -8.61 5.23 -6.64
CA PHE A 143 -9.10 6.06 -5.53
C PHE A 143 -10.56 5.82 -5.22
N LYS A 144 -11.42 5.64 -6.23
CA LYS A 144 -12.82 5.25 -6.01
C LYS A 144 -12.89 3.94 -5.21
N PHE A 145 -12.12 2.94 -5.61
CA PHE A 145 -12.03 1.67 -4.88
C PHE A 145 -11.53 1.86 -3.45
N LEU A 146 -10.49 2.68 -3.21
CA LEU A 146 -10.01 2.95 -1.86
C LEU A 146 -11.05 3.68 -1.00
N PHE A 147 -11.82 4.63 -1.56
CA PHE A 147 -12.92 5.27 -0.85
C PHE A 147 -14.03 4.26 -0.47
N GLU A 148 -14.39 3.34 -1.37
CA GLU A 148 -15.33 2.26 -1.05
C GLU A 148 -14.83 1.39 0.12
N LEU A 149 -13.52 1.07 0.15
CA LEU A 149 -12.93 0.33 1.25
C LEU A 149 -12.86 1.15 2.55
N VAL A 150 -12.66 2.46 2.46
CA VAL A 150 -12.69 3.36 3.63
C VAL A 150 -14.06 3.33 4.30
N ASP A 151 -15.16 3.22 3.55
CA ASP A 151 -16.49 3.07 4.14
C ASP A 151 -16.67 1.72 4.88
N GLU A 152 -15.98 0.67 4.44
CA GLU A 152 -16.00 -0.65 5.09
C GLU A 152 -15.12 -0.69 6.36
N ASN A 153 -13.90 -0.16 6.28
CA ASN A 153 -12.95 -0.15 7.41
C ASN A 153 -11.99 1.06 7.35
N PRO A 154 -12.39 2.22 7.89
CA PRO A 154 -11.65 3.46 7.74
C PRO A 154 -10.22 3.39 8.30
N THR A 155 -10.01 2.72 9.43
CA THR A 155 -8.69 2.69 10.10
C THR A 155 -7.64 1.91 9.31
N VAL A 156 -8.06 0.97 8.45
CA VAL A 156 -7.17 0.21 7.58
C VAL A 156 -6.87 0.97 6.30
N PHE A 157 -7.89 1.59 5.68
CA PHE A 157 -7.78 2.06 4.29
C PHE A 157 -7.51 3.56 4.13
N ILE A 158 -7.76 4.38 5.15
CA ILE A 158 -7.35 5.79 5.12
C ILE A 158 -5.84 5.97 4.92
N PRO A 159 -4.96 5.18 5.58
CA PRO A 159 -3.52 5.25 5.32
C PRO A 159 -3.15 4.98 3.86
N TYR A 160 -3.76 3.97 3.22
CA TYR A 160 -3.55 3.68 1.79
C TYR A 160 -3.94 4.86 0.92
N LEU A 161 -5.12 5.42 1.14
CA LEU A 161 -5.63 6.55 0.37
C LEU A 161 -4.71 7.76 0.48
N SER A 162 -4.41 8.18 1.71
CA SER A 162 -3.60 9.37 1.96
C SER A 162 -2.15 9.23 1.48
N SER A 163 -1.54 8.06 1.69
CA SER A 163 -0.17 7.77 1.27
C SER A 163 -0.07 7.70 -0.25
N LEU A 164 -0.99 7.02 -0.93
CA LEU A 164 -0.99 6.95 -2.40
C LEU A 164 -1.17 8.32 -3.05
N ALA A 165 -2.06 9.16 -2.49
CA ALA A 165 -2.39 10.48 -3.03
C ALA A 165 -1.18 11.42 -3.10
N VAL A 166 -0.24 11.29 -2.18
CA VAL A 166 0.93 12.17 -2.10
C VAL A 166 2.24 11.53 -2.56
N ARG A 167 2.28 10.20 -2.65
CA ARG A 167 3.45 9.45 -3.11
C ARG A 167 3.40 9.12 -4.59
N CYS A 168 2.23 8.94 -5.19
CA CYS A 168 2.12 8.61 -6.61
C CYS A 168 2.03 9.85 -7.49
N LYS A 169 2.84 9.87 -8.55
CA LYS A 169 2.85 10.91 -9.58
C LYS A 169 1.79 10.60 -10.63
N PHE A 170 0.81 11.47 -10.74
CA PHE A 170 -0.24 11.47 -11.75
C PHE A 170 -0.76 12.90 -11.93
N ASP A 171 -1.68 13.09 -12.89
CA ASP A 171 -2.22 14.40 -13.28
C ASP A 171 -2.69 15.27 -12.10
N GLU A 172 -2.31 16.55 -12.10
CA GLU A 172 -2.55 17.47 -10.98
C GLU A 172 -4.02 17.85 -10.80
N GLU A 173 -4.83 17.89 -11.87
CA GLU A 173 -6.28 18.13 -11.76
C GLU A 173 -6.97 16.91 -11.17
N ILE A 174 -6.56 15.70 -11.55
CA ILE A 174 -7.04 14.46 -10.91
C ILE A 174 -6.64 14.46 -9.42
N LYS A 175 -5.38 14.80 -9.11
CA LYS A 175 -4.91 14.89 -7.73
C LYS A 175 -5.69 15.91 -6.92
N LYS A 176 -6.05 17.05 -7.53
CA LYS A 176 -6.94 18.05 -6.92
C LYS A 176 -8.29 17.46 -6.56
N CYS A 177 -8.93 16.78 -7.50
CA CYS A 177 -10.22 16.13 -7.27
C CYS A 177 -10.18 15.14 -6.09
N ILE A 178 -9.17 14.27 -6.03
CA ILE A 178 -8.99 13.29 -4.95
C ILE A 178 -8.76 13.97 -3.60
N VAL A 179 -7.92 15.02 -3.57
CA VAL A 179 -7.64 15.78 -2.34
C VAL A 179 -8.89 16.50 -1.85
N ASP A 180 -9.65 17.15 -2.75
CA ASP A 180 -10.90 17.82 -2.41
C ASP A 180 -11.92 16.83 -1.82
N GLU A 181 -12.02 15.63 -2.41
CA GLU A 181 -12.88 14.56 -1.91
C GLU A 181 -12.45 14.09 -0.52
N TYR A 182 -11.14 13.93 -0.29
CA TYR A 182 -10.60 13.56 1.02
C TYR A 182 -10.84 14.65 2.08
N VAL A 183 -10.63 15.92 1.75
CA VAL A 183 -10.92 17.05 2.66
C VAL A 183 -12.41 17.08 3.01
N ASN A 184 -13.30 16.89 2.03
CA ASN A 184 -14.73 16.81 2.26
C ASN A 184 -15.14 15.61 3.12
N TYR A 185 -14.48 14.47 2.93
CA TYR A 185 -14.63 13.31 3.79
C TYR A 185 -14.30 13.66 5.25
N VAL A 186 -13.14 14.29 5.51
CA VAL A 186 -12.74 14.70 6.86
C VAL A 186 -13.74 15.71 7.46
N ARG A 187 -14.22 16.67 6.67
CA ARG A 187 -15.26 17.64 7.08
C ARG A 187 -16.57 16.98 7.52
N GLY A 188 -16.94 15.90 6.84
CA GLY A 188 -18.15 15.12 7.14
C GLY A 188 -18.07 14.30 8.43
N LEU A 189 -16.87 14.11 8.98
CA LEU A 189 -16.68 13.33 10.20
C LEU A 189 -17.21 14.07 11.44
N LYS A 190 -17.80 13.31 12.37
CA LYS A 190 -18.20 13.84 13.68
C LYS A 190 -16.95 14.25 14.46
N ARG A 191 -16.92 15.50 14.93
CA ARG A 191 -15.83 16.06 15.74
C ARG A 191 -15.75 15.40 17.13
N ASN A 192 -15.02 14.29 17.22
CA ASN A 192 -14.73 13.55 18.45
C ASN A 192 -13.33 12.91 18.39
N ALA A 193 -12.89 12.28 19.48
CA ALA A 193 -11.57 11.64 19.58
C ALA A 193 -11.57 10.13 19.26
N SER A 194 -12.51 9.64 18.45
CA SER A 194 -12.47 8.24 17.99
C SER A 194 -11.24 7.97 17.11
N ILE A 195 -10.72 6.74 17.14
CA ILE A 195 -9.53 6.36 16.36
C ILE A 195 -9.68 6.65 14.86
N HIS A 196 -10.88 6.47 14.31
CA HIS A 196 -11.19 6.81 12.92
C HIS A 196 -10.95 8.30 12.64
N VAL A 197 -11.50 9.20 13.47
CA VAL A 197 -11.31 10.65 13.31
C VAL A 197 -9.84 11.02 13.49
N VAL A 198 -9.15 10.40 14.46
CA VAL A 198 -7.71 10.62 14.69
C VAL A 198 -6.90 10.23 13.46
N VAL A 199 -7.12 9.05 12.88
CA VAL A 199 -6.42 8.58 11.67
C VAL A 199 -6.70 9.50 10.48
N ALA A 200 -7.96 9.89 10.26
CA ALA A 200 -8.34 10.76 9.15
C ALA A 200 -7.67 12.14 9.26
N CYS A 201 -7.68 12.71 10.46
CA CYS A 201 -7.05 13.98 10.72
C CYS A 201 -5.51 13.89 10.62
N GLN A 202 -4.90 12.81 11.12
CA GLN A 202 -3.45 12.59 10.97
C GLN A 202 -3.06 12.51 9.49
N CYS A 203 -3.80 11.73 8.71
CA CYS A 203 -3.55 11.56 7.29
C CYS A 203 -3.76 12.87 6.52
N LEU A 204 -4.69 13.73 6.94
CA LEU A 204 -4.80 15.09 6.41
C LEU A 204 -3.55 15.95 6.69
N LEU A 205 -3.00 15.88 7.91
CA LEU A 205 -1.75 16.58 8.24
C LEU A 205 -0.56 16.00 7.45
N TYR A 206 -0.49 14.68 7.32
CA TYR A 206 0.52 14.00 6.48
C TYR A 206 0.44 14.49 5.05
N MET A 207 -0.75 14.48 4.43
CA MET A 207 -0.91 14.99 3.06
C MET A 207 -0.53 16.47 2.94
N SER A 208 -0.86 17.26 3.96
CA SER A 208 -0.50 18.68 4.01
C SER A 208 1.01 18.93 4.07
N CYS A 209 1.81 17.99 4.60
CA CYS A 209 3.27 18.10 4.54
C CYS A 209 3.79 18.05 3.10
N PHE A 210 3.15 17.27 2.22
CA PHE A 210 3.52 17.19 0.80
C PHE A 210 2.86 18.28 -0.05
N MET A 211 1.67 18.74 0.34
CA MET A 211 0.82 19.57 -0.52
C MET A 211 0.32 20.81 0.22
N LYS A 212 1.03 21.93 0.04
CA LYS A 212 0.73 23.22 0.71
C LYS A 212 -0.71 23.71 0.54
N ARG A 213 -1.36 23.41 -0.59
CA ARG A 213 -2.75 23.84 -0.86
C ARG A 213 -3.75 23.30 0.19
N ILE A 214 -3.50 22.11 0.72
CA ILE A 214 -4.40 21.44 1.67
C ILE A 214 -4.51 22.25 2.95
N VAL A 215 -3.43 22.93 3.37
CA VAL A 215 -3.44 23.77 4.58
C VAL A 215 -4.43 24.94 4.44
N CYS A 216 -4.52 25.53 3.25
CA CYS A 216 -5.46 26.60 2.98
C CYS A 216 -6.90 26.08 2.90
N GLU A 217 -7.11 24.95 2.22
CA GLU A 217 -8.43 24.35 2.01
C GLU A 217 -9.01 23.79 3.31
N ALA A 218 -8.21 23.09 4.12
CA ALA A 218 -8.63 22.43 5.36
C ALA A 218 -8.32 23.25 6.63
N ARG A 219 -8.23 24.58 6.50
CA ARG A 219 -7.80 25.47 7.59
C ARG A 219 -8.64 25.32 8.86
N ASP A 220 -9.96 25.20 8.70
CA ASP A 220 -10.89 25.11 9.82
C ASP A 220 -10.75 23.76 10.55
N GLU A 221 -10.56 22.68 9.78
CA GLU A 221 -10.32 21.34 10.32
C GLU A 221 -9.00 21.33 11.10
N ILE A 222 -7.92 21.83 10.50
CA ILE A 222 -6.60 21.91 11.15
C ILE A 222 -6.67 22.74 12.44
N THR A 223 -7.29 23.93 12.37
CA THR A 223 -7.46 24.79 13.55
C THR A 223 -8.22 24.08 14.67
N TRP A 224 -9.28 23.34 14.32
CA TRP A 224 -10.02 22.53 15.28
C TRP A 224 -9.16 21.39 15.87
N MET A 225 -8.37 20.67 15.06
CA MET A 225 -7.51 19.59 15.54
C MET A 225 -6.53 20.07 16.61
N PHE A 226 -5.91 21.24 16.40
CA PHE A 226 -4.96 21.84 17.35
C PHE A 226 -5.67 22.39 18.59
N SER A 227 -6.75 23.17 18.42
CA SER A 227 -7.47 23.78 19.56
C SER A 227 -8.18 22.76 20.46
N SER A 228 -8.66 21.64 19.91
CA SER A 228 -9.26 20.55 20.68
C SER A 228 -8.24 19.62 21.35
N GLY A 229 -6.96 19.72 20.96
CA GLY A 229 -5.89 18.83 21.42
C GLY A 229 -5.89 17.45 20.75
N LEU A 230 -6.67 17.24 19.69
CA LEU A 230 -6.73 15.98 18.94
C LEU A 230 -5.35 15.57 18.38
N VAL A 231 -4.54 16.55 17.97
CA VAL A 231 -3.16 16.33 17.47
C VAL A 231 -2.26 15.62 18.47
N GLY A 232 -2.55 15.74 19.77
CA GLY A 232 -1.81 15.03 20.80
C GLY A 232 -2.01 13.51 20.74
N CYS A 233 -3.07 13.02 20.08
CA CYS A 233 -3.37 11.59 19.92
C CYS A 233 -2.83 10.99 18.61
N MET A 234 -2.11 11.77 17.80
CA MET A 234 -1.59 11.34 16.50
C MET A 234 -0.10 10.96 16.62
N ASN A 235 0.42 10.37 15.54
CA ASN A 235 1.84 10.11 15.34
C ASN A 235 2.65 11.40 15.49
N LYS A 236 3.54 11.39 16.48
CA LYS A 236 4.39 12.53 16.85
C LYS A 236 5.25 13.03 15.70
N ASN A 237 5.76 12.15 14.83
CA ASN A 237 6.65 12.53 13.74
C ASN A 237 5.90 13.30 12.66
N VAL A 238 4.69 12.86 12.31
CA VAL A 238 3.82 13.59 11.36
C VAL A 238 3.47 14.97 11.89
N VAL A 239 2.99 15.04 13.15
CA VAL A 239 2.58 16.31 13.76
C VAL A 239 3.76 17.28 13.87
N LYS A 240 4.94 16.79 14.28
CA LYS A 240 6.16 17.60 14.34
C LYS A 240 6.56 18.14 12.97
N MET A 241 6.60 17.29 11.95
CA MET A 241 6.93 17.71 10.59
C MET A 241 5.97 18.80 10.11
N PHE A 242 4.66 18.61 10.30
CA PHE A 242 3.67 19.62 9.96
C PHE A 242 3.90 20.94 10.72
N CYS A 243 4.17 20.86 12.02
CA CYS A 243 4.45 22.03 12.86
C CYS A 243 5.71 22.78 12.41
N GLU A 244 6.77 22.06 12.04
CA GLU A 244 8.02 22.61 11.52
C GLU A 244 7.81 23.36 10.20
N ILE A 245 7.02 22.80 9.28
CA ILE A 245 6.75 23.42 7.96
C ILE A 245 5.88 24.67 8.07
N TYR A 246 4.84 24.64 8.92
CA TYR A 246 3.79 25.66 8.94
C TYR A 246 3.74 26.54 10.19
N GLY A 247 4.66 26.35 11.15
CA GLY A 247 4.78 27.18 12.35
C GLY A 247 3.69 26.95 13.40
N TYR A 248 3.14 25.73 13.48
CA TYR A 248 2.22 25.33 14.56
C TYR A 248 2.99 24.84 15.79
N GLU A 249 2.33 24.79 16.95
CA GLU A 249 2.90 24.22 18.18
C GLU A 249 2.02 23.10 18.75
N CYS A 250 2.62 21.96 19.11
CA CYS A 250 1.99 20.91 19.90
C CYS A 250 2.86 20.58 21.11
N LYS A 251 2.35 20.81 22.32
CA LYS A 251 3.13 20.71 23.58
C LYS A 251 2.94 19.37 24.30
N VAL A 252 1.89 18.61 24.00
CA VAL A 252 1.53 17.39 24.74
C VAL A 252 1.12 16.30 23.76
N PHE A 253 1.83 15.17 23.82
CA PHE A 253 1.45 13.94 23.13
C PHE A 253 0.93 12.92 24.14
N ARG A 254 -0.17 12.26 23.79
CA ARG A 254 -0.72 11.10 24.47
C ARG A 254 -0.34 9.89 23.63
N SER A 255 0.29 8.90 24.25
CA SER A 255 0.69 7.67 23.56
C SER A 255 -0.55 6.89 23.14
N TYR A 256 -0.99 7.04 21.88
CA TYR A 256 -1.97 6.16 21.27
C TYR A 256 -1.21 5.08 20.49
N ASP A 257 -1.21 3.88 21.06
CA ASP A 257 -0.55 2.72 20.48
C ASP A 257 -1.50 1.98 19.54
N TYR A 258 -1.83 2.65 18.43
CA TYR A 258 -2.62 2.07 17.35
C TYR A 258 -1.75 1.99 16.10
N ASP A 259 -1.46 0.79 15.62
CA ASP A 259 -0.63 0.55 14.44
C ASP A 259 -0.98 1.40 13.21
N CYS A 260 -2.27 1.69 13.00
CA CYS A 260 -2.75 2.50 11.88
C CYS A 260 -2.20 3.94 11.87
N LEU A 261 -1.72 4.44 13.01
CA LEU A 261 -1.07 5.74 13.12
C LEU A 261 0.40 5.69 12.68
N TYR A 262 0.99 4.51 12.56
CA TYR A 262 2.40 4.30 12.24
C TYR A 262 2.61 3.63 10.88
N PHE A 263 1.53 3.23 10.22
CA PHE A 263 1.57 2.54 8.94
C PHE A 263 1.29 3.52 7.79
N PHE A 264 2.27 3.73 6.92
CA PHE A 264 2.17 4.53 5.69
C PHE A 264 2.47 3.60 4.50
N PRO A 265 1.45 3.03 3.84
CA PRO A 265 1.63 1.87 2.96
C PRO A 265 2.49 2.12 1.73
N PHE A 266 2.67 3.38 1.33
CA PHE A 266 3.49 3.74 0.17
C PHE A 266 4.69 4.60 0.58
N ASP A 267 5.16 4.47 1.83
CA ASP A 267 6.56 4.79 2.12
C ASP A 267 7.47 3.77 1.40
N MET A 268 8.76 4.10 1.26
CA MET A 268 9.70 3.31 0.44
C MET A 268 9.62 1.81 0.79
N PRO A 269 9.52 0.93 -0.23
CA PRO A 269 9.51 -0.51 0.00
C PRO A 269 10.86 -0.97 0.53
N VAL A 270 10.87 -2.09 1.24
CA VAL A 270 12.09 -2.64 1.85
C VAL A 270 12.95 -3.41 0.86
N LEU A 271 12.39 -3.75 -0.30
CA LEU A 271 13.09 -4.39 -1.41
C LEU A 271 13.42 -3.36 -2.49
N ASN A 272 14.69 -3.21 -2.82
CA ASN A 272 15.18 -2.18 -3.75
C ASN A 272 14.61 -2.36 -5.16
N GLU A 273 14.48 -3.59 -5.63
CA GLU A 273 13.96 -3.92 -6.95
C GLU A 273 12.48 -3.51 -7.10
N VAL A 274 11.72 -3.55 -5.99
CA VAL A 274 10.34 -3.03 -5.96
C VAL A 274 10.35 -1.52 -6.08
N TYR A 275 11.25 -0.84 -5.36
CA TYR A 275 11.41 0.62 -5.46
C TYR A 275 11.81 1.06 -6.87
N GLU A 276 12.82 0.42 -7.46
CA GLU A 276 13.29 0.70 -8.82
C GLU A 276 12.16 0.60 -9.86
N SER A 277 11.21 -0.33 -9.68
CA SER A 277 10.05 -0.49 -10.57
C SER A 277 9.05 0.69 -10.55
N VAL A 278 9.12 1.55 -9.53
CA VAL A 278 8.19 2.66 -9.32
C VAL A 278 8.85 4.03 -9.14
N ASP A 279 10.19 4.11 -9.15
CA ASP A 279 10.96 5.31 -8.81
C ASP A 279 10.53 6.55 -9.62
N GLU A 280 10.40 6.41 -10.95
CA GLU A 280 9.99 7.51 -11.83
C GLU A 280 8.56 8.04 -11.55
N LEU A 281 7.74 7.21 -10.91
CA LEU A 281 6.36 7.49 -10.55
C LEU A 281 6.23 7.94 -9.08
N TYR A 282 7.32 7.95 -8.32
CA TYR A 282 7.33 8.19 -6.89
C TYR A 282 7.67 9.65 -6.55
N ILE A 283 6.95 10.20 -5.58
CA ILE A 283 7.18 11.53 -5.04
C ILE A 283 7.95 11.40 -3.73
N HIS A 284 9.21 11.85 -3.78
CA HIS A 284 10.04 11.99 -2.61
C HIS A 284 9.59 13.17 -1.76
N PHE A 285 9.67 12.99 -0.45
CA PHE A 285 9.43 14.10 0.46
C PHE A 285 10.67 14.99 0.46
N GLU A 286 10.57 16.15 -0.17
CA GLU A 286 11.59 17.19 -0.13
C GLU A 286 11.20 18.25 0.92
N ARG A 287 12.15 18.66 1.76
CA ARG A 287 11.94 19.68 2.80
C ARG A 287 12.02 21.09 2.21
#